data_AF-A0A3C7W4C6-F1
#
_entry.id   AF-A0A3C7W4C6-F1
#
_cell.length_a   1.000
_cell.length_b   1.000
_cell.length_c   1.000
_cell.angle_alpha   90.00
_cell.angle_beta   90.00
_cell.angle_gamma   90.00
#
_symmetry.space_group_name_H-M   'P 1'
#
loop_
_entity.id
_entity.type
_entity.pdbx_description
1 polymer ?
#
loop_
_entity_poly.entity_id
_entity_poly.type
_entity_poly.pdbx_seq_one_letter_code
_entity_poly.pdbx_strand_id
1 'polypeptide(L)'
;EPVFFWPDELYPLHEDSIEPKHLARLPRHPANPEARAHVAALRAELVELLSSLGAVHLQVGKAYRYRDGLRPEAFELVAALKRAVDPEGRVNPGSLGLP
;
A
#
# COMPACT_ATOMS: atom_id res chain seq x y z
N GLU A 1 3.42 -5.89 -9.41
CA GLU A 1 3.64 -4.59 -8.72
C GLU A 1 5.09 -4.21 -8.91
N PRO A 2 5.41 -2.97 -9.31
CA PRO A 2 6.80 -2.51 -9.35
C PRO A 2 7.39 -2.53 -7.95
N VAL A 3 8.51 -3.23 -7.78
CA VAL A 3 9.24 -3.30 -6.51
C VAL A 3 10.48 -2.43 -6.65
N PHE A 4 10.62 -1.45 -5.76
CA PHE A 4 11.79 -0.59 -5.69
C PHE A 4 12.70 -1.07 -4.58
N PHE A 5 14.00 -1.13 -4.86
CA PHE A 5 15.04 -1.36 -3.86
C PHE A 5 15.94 -0.14 -3.83
N TRP A 6 16.18 0.40 -2.65
CA TRP A 6 17.10 1.51 -2.42
C TRP A 6 17.78 1.36 -1.05
N PRO A 7 18.97 1.94 -0.83
CA PRO A 7 19.58 1.99 0.49
C PRO A 7 18.78 2.89 1.44
N ASP A 8 18.33 2.34 2.56
CA ASP A 8 17.63 3.05 3.63
C ASP A 8 17.83 2.34 4.98
N GLU A 9 17.48 3.04 6.06
CA GLU A 9 17.50 2.47 7.41
C GLU A 9 16.59 1.25 7.55
N LEU A 10 16.99 0.31 8.39
CA LEU A 10 16.10 -0.75 8.83
C LEU A 10 15.11 -0.18 9.86
N TYR A 11 13.82 -0.47 9.68
CA TYR A 11 12.79 -0.14 10.65
C TYR A 11 12.78 -1.11 11.85
N PRO A 12 12.24 -0.69 13.01
CA PRO A 12 12.14 -1.55 14.20
C PRO A 12 11.51 -2.92 13.90
N LEU A 13 10.48 -2.96 13.04
CA LEU A 13 9.85 -4.21 12.62
C LEU A 13 10.84 -5.20 11.98
N HIS A 14 11.83 -4.72 11.24
CA HIS A 14 12.86 -5.59 10.65
C HIS A 14 13.76 -6.19 11.73
N GLU A 15 14.14 -5.39 12.75
CA GLU A 15 14.94 -5.88 13.88
C GLU A 15 14.18 -6.95 14.67
N ASP A 16 12.87 -6.77 14.84
CA ASP A 16 12.02 -7.68 15.61
C ASP A 16 11.66 -8.97 14.85
N SER A 17 11.62 -8.91 13.52
CA SER A 17 11.09 -10.01 12.68
C SER A 17 12.17 -10.87 12.01
N ILE A 18 13.39 -10.35 11.82
CA ILE A 18 14.46 -11.05 11.11
C ILE A 18 15.27 -11.90 12.09
N GLU A 19 15.62 -13.14 11.71
CA GLU A 19 16.47 -14.01 12.52
C GLU A 19 17.79 -13.29 12.90
N PRO A 20 18.20 -13.27 14.18
CA PRO A 20 19.35 -12.48 14.64
C PRO A 20 20.65 -12.74 13.87
N LYS A 21 20.92 -14.01 13.51
CA LYS A 21 22.12 -14.39 12.75
C LYS A 21 22.12 -13.85 11.33
N HIS A 22 20.95 -13.73 10.71
CA HIS A 22 20.80 -13.15 9.39
C HIS A 22 20.90 -11.62 9.47
N LEU A 23 20.20 -11.00 10.41
CA LEU A 23 20.20 -9.56 10.65
C LEU A 23 21.60 -8.99 10.89
N ALA A 24 22.45 -9.72 11.63
CA ALA A 24 23.84 -9.34 11.90
C ALA A 24 24.72 -9.27 10.63
N ARG A 25 24.28 -9.86 9.51
CA ARG A 25 25.00 -9.88 8.23
C ARG A 25 24.47 -8.86 7.23
N LEU A 26 23.34 -8.21 7.52
CA LEU A 26 22.74 -7.25 6.61
C LEU A 26 23.50 -5.91 6.65
N PRO A 27 23.70 -5.24 5.50
CA PRO A 27 24.26 -3.91 5.48
C PRO A 27 23.33 -2.94 6.24
N ARG A 28 23.95 -2.01 6.97
CA ARG A 28 23.23 -0.92 7.64
C ARG A 28 23.44 0.37 6.85
N HIS A 29 22.34 1.05 6.56
CA HIS A 29 22.35 2.35 5.89
C HIS A 29 21.74 3.42 6.81
N PRO A 30 22.13 4.70 6.66
CA PRO A 30 21.44 5.79 7.33
C PRO A 30 20.05 6.00 6.75
N ALA A 31 19.18 6.67 7.51
CA ALA A 31 17.86 7.10 7.06
C ALA A 31 17.98 7.94 5.78
N ASN A 32 17.17 7.63 4.77
CA ASN A 32 17.17 8.31 3.48
C ASN A 32 15.79 8.90 3.16
N PRO A 33 15.38 9.99 3.82
CA PRO A 33 14.05 10.60 3.62
C PRO A 33 13.84 11.09 2.18
N GLU A 34 14.91 11.53 1.50
CA GLU A 34 14.83 11.96 0.09
C GLU A 34 14.47 10.79 -0.84
N ALA A 35 15.17 9.66 -0.72
CA ALA A 35 14.85 8.48 -1.51
C ALA A 35 13.46 7.94 -1.19
N ARG A 36 13.02 7.96 0.07
CA ARG A 36 11.64 7.60 0.45
C ARG A 36 10.61 8.44 -0.28
N ALA A 37 10.82 9.76 -0.33
CA ALA A 37 9.93 10.67 -1.03
C ALA A 37 9.90 10.38 -2.54
N HIS A 38 11.06 10.12 -3.15
CA HIS A 38 11.17 9.80 -4.57
C HIS A 38 10.47 8.49 -4.92
N VAL A 39 10.70 7.43 -4.14
CA VAL A 39 10.03 6.13 -4.34
C VAL A 39 8.52 6.26 -4.15
N ALA A 40 8.06 7.04 -3.17
CA ALA A 40 6.63 7.31 -2.99
C ALA A 40 6.01 8.00 -4.22
N ALA A 41 6.70 9.00 -4.79
CA ALA A 41 6.28 9.69 -6.00
C ALA A 41 6.24 8.74 -7.21
N LEU A 42 7.33 7.99 -7.45
CA LEU A 42 7.40 7.00 -8.54
C LEU A 42 6.30 5.94 -8.42
N ARG A 43 6.01 5.47 -7.21
CA ARG A 43 4.91 4.53 -6.98
C ARG A 43 3.57 5.15 -7.35
N ALA A 44 3.30 6.38 -6.91
CA ALA A 44 2.05 7.08 -7.24
C ALA A 44 1.88 7.28 -8.75
N GLU A 45 2.93 7.72 -9.44
CA GLU A 45 2.93 7.92 -10.90
C GLU A 45 2.72 6.62 -11.66
N LEU A 46 3.35 5.51 -11.23
CA LEU A 46 3.13 4.20 -11.85
C LEU A 46 1.70 3.69 -11.64
N VAL A 47 1.11 3.91 -10.46
CA VAL A 47 -0.30 3.58 -10.22
C VAL A 47 -1.20 4.34 -11.18
N GLU A 48 -0.97 5.64 -11.35
CA GLU A 48 -1.75 6.46 -12.29
C GLU A 48 -1.61 5.99 -13.73
N LEU A 49 -0.37 5.81 -14.18
CA LEU A 49 -0.07 5.40 -15.54
C LEU A 49 -0.74 4.06 -15.86
N LEU A 50 -0.52 3.04 -15.02
CA LEU A 50 -1.10 1.72 -15.23
C LEU A 50 -2.63 1.74 -15.16
N SER A 51 -3.22 2.52 -14.25
CA SER A 51 -4.68 2.69 -14.16
C SER A 51 -5.24 3.32 -15.44
N SER A 52 -4.58 4.33 -16.00
CA SER A 52 -5.00 4.96 -17.28
C SER A 52 -4.95 4.01 -18.47
N LEU A 53 -4.10 2.97 -18.40
CA LEU A 53 -4.00 1.91 -19.41
C LEU A 53 -4.98 0.76 -19.15
N GLY A 54 -5.84 0.86 -18.12
CA GLY A 54 -6.82 -0.17 -17.77
C GLY A 54 -6.22 -1.37 -17.03
N ALA A 55 -4.99 -1.27 -16.53
CA ALA A 55 -4.40 -2.32 -15.71
C ALA A 55 -5.10 -2.41 -14.35
N VAL A 56 -5.21 -3.63 -13.82
CA VAL A 56 -5.78 -3.91 -12.51
C VAL A 56 -4.75 -4.59 -11.61
N HIS A 57 -4.82 -4.32 -10.32
CA HIS A 57 -3.94 -4.91 -9.32
C HIS A 57 -4.60 -6.10 -8.63
N LEU A 58 -3.83 -7.18 -8.46
CA LEU A 58 -4.27 -8.38 -7.74
C LEU A 58 -4.28 -8.21 -6.22
N GLN A 59 -3.55 -7.21 -5.72
CA GLN A 59 -3.54 -6.83 -4.32
C GLN A 59 -4.26 -5.49 -4.19
N VAL A 60 -5.46 -5.50 -3.62
CA VAL A 60 -6.25 -4.29 -3.37
C VAL A 60 -6.15 -3.93 -1.89
N GLY A 61 -5.92 -2.64 -1.60
CA GLY A 61 -5.64 -2.16 -0.25
C GLY A 61 -5.81 -0.66 -0.14
N LYS A 62 -4.83 0.05 0.46
CA LYS A 62 -4.85 1.52 0.56
C LYS A 62 -4.11 2.23 -0.57
N ALA A 63 -3.13 1.57 -1.17
CA ALA A 63 -2.26 2.20 -2.18
C ALA A 63 -2.93 2.35 -3.56
N TYR A 64 -3.85 1.44 -3.90
CA TYR A 64 -4.52 1.41 -5.20
C TYR A 64 -5.93 2.00 -5.11
N ARG A 65 -6.32 2.71 -6.18
CA ARG A 65 -7.58 3.44 -6.29
C ARG A 65 -8.76 2.52 -6.62
N TYR A 66 -9.07 1.61 -5.70
CA TYR A 66 -10.15 0.63 -5.88
C TYR A 66 -11.50 1.28 -6.23
N ARG A 67 -11.89 2.31 -5.46
CA ARG A 67 -13.13 3.07 -5.70
C ARG A 67 -13.17 3.68 -7.09
N ASP A 68 -12.09 4.31 -7.51
CA ASP A 68 -12.04 5.06 -8.77
C ASP A 68 -12.02 4.14 -10.00
N GLY A 69 -11.57 2.89 -9.83
CA GLY A 69 -11.60 1.87 -10.88
C GLY A 69 -12.97 1.18 -11.06
N LEU A 70 -13.94 1.45 -10.18
CA LEU A 70 -15.27 0.85 -10.24
C LEU A 70 -16.32 1.80 -10.80
N ARG A 71 -17.35 1.22 -11.41
CA ARG A 71 -18.59 1.95 -11.64
C ARG A 71 -19.22 2.32 -10.29
N PRO A 72 -19.88 3.48 -10.16
CA PRO A 72 -20.48 3.92 -8.89
C PRO A 72 -21.42 2.89 -8.25
N GLU A 73 -22.22 2.19 -9.04
CA GLU A 73 -23.19 1.20 -8.55
C GLU A 73 -22.50 -0.04 -7.96
N ALA A 74 -21.38 -0.44 -8.56
CA ALA A 74 -20.58 -1.55 -8.05
C ALA A 74 -19.92 -1.18 -6.72
N PHE A 75 -19.42 0.06 -6.61
CA PHE A 75 -18.86 0.55 -5.35
C PHE A 75 -19.91 0.63 -4.25
N GLU A 76 -21.13 1.10 -4.55
CA GLU A 76 -22.22 1.17 -3.57
C GLU A 76 -22.63 -0.20 -3.02
N LEU A 77 -22.60 -1.25 -3.84
CA LEU A 77 -22.82 -2.62 -3.36
C LEU A 77 -21.80 -3.01 -2.28
N VAL A 78 -20.52 -2.75 -2.53
CA VAL A 78 -19.43 -3.08 -1.59
C VAL A 78 -19.52 -2.20 -0.33
N ALA A 79 -19.84 -0.92 -0.47
CA ALA A 79 -20.05 -0.01 0.64
C ALA A 79 -21.26 -0.41 1.50
N ALA A 80 -22.34 -0.91 0.90
CA ALA A 80 -23.49 -1.44 1.62
C ALA A 80 -23.12 -2.68 2.44
N LEU A 81 -22.33 -3.61 1.87
CA LEU A 81 -21.80 -4.76 2.60
C LEU A 81 -20.93 -4.32 3.79
N LYS A 82 -20.01 -3.36 3.58
CA LYS A 82 -19.17 -2.81 4.65
C LYS A 82 -20.00 -2.26 5.80
N ARG A 83 -21.02 -1.44 5.52
CA ARG A 83 -21.92 -0.89 6.54
C ARG A 83 -22.70 -1.96 7.30
N ALA A 84 -23.08 -3.05 6.62
CA ALA A 84 -23.82 -4.15 7.23
C ALA A 84 -22.95 -4.99 8.19
N VAL A 85 -21.67 -5.17 7.89
CA VAL A 85 -20.77 -6.04 8.67
C VAL A 85 -19.87 -5.28 9.65
N ASP A 86 -19.67 -3.98 9.44
CA ASP A 86 -18.86 -3.11 10.31
C ASP A 86 -19.55 -1.73 10.46
N PRO A 87 -20.69 -1.67 11.16
CA PRO A 87 -21.49 -0.45 11.29
C PRO A 87 -20.78 0.66 12.06
N GLU A 88 -19.83 0.31 12.93
CA GLU A 88 -19.01 1.26 13.70
C GLU A 88 -17.71 1.67 12.98
N GLY A 89 -17.44 1.12 11.78
CA GLY A 89 -16.25 1.45 10.99
C GLY A 89 -14.91 1.09 11.64
N ARG A 90 -14.87 0.04 12.48
CA ARG A 90 -13.71 -0.30 13.30
C ARG A 90 -12.68 -1.15 12.56
N VAL A 91 -13.09 -1.85 11.50
CA VAL A 91 -12.26 -2.78 10.76
C VAL A 91 -11.59 -2.08 9.58
N ASN A 92 -10.35 -1.65 9.77
CA ASN A 92 -9.48 -1.07 8.73
C ASN A 92 -10.13 0.11 7.97
N PRO A 93 -10.49 1.21 8.66
CA PRO A 93 -11.14 2.37 8.07
C PRO A 93 -10.31 2.98 6.92
N GLY A 94 -11.02 3.45 5.89
CA GLY A 94 -10.44 4.04 4.67
C GLY A 94 -9.82 3.04 3.69
N SER A 95 -9.74 1.74 4.04
CA SER A 95 -9.28 0.73 3.08
C SER A 95 -10.23 0.62 1.90
N LEU A 96 -9.69 0.48 0.68
CA LEU A 96 -10.48 0.44 -0.56
C LEU A 96 -11.34 1.70 -0.82
N GLY A 97 -11.12 2.79 -0.08
CA GLY A 97 -11.97 3.99 -0.12
C GLY A 97 -13.31 3.82 0.60
N LEU A 98 -13.46 2.76 1.41
CA LEU A 98 -14.66 2.47 2.20
C LEU A 98 -14.68 3.29 3.50
N PRO A 99 -15.88 3.62 4.01
CA PRO A 99 -16.05 4.26 5.32
C PRO A 99 -15.55 3.36 6.46
#